data_AF-A0A0J9SK09-F1
#
_entry.id   AF-A0A0J9SK09-F1
#
_cell.length_a   1.000
_cell.length_b   1.000
_cell.length_c   1.000
_cell.angle_alpha   90.00
_cell.angle_beta   90.00
_cell.angle_gamma   90.00
#
_symmetry.space_group_name_H-M   'P 1'
#
loop_
_entity.id
_entity.type
_entity.pdbx_description
1 polymer ?
#
loop_
_entity_poly.entity_id
_entity_poly.type
_entity_poly.pdbx_seq_one_letter_code
_entity_poly.pdbx_strand_id
1 'polypeptide(L)'
;MNMNPFQINDLKKFDIYHNFNCHSKVKGYFSKNRITEDGEKSLEKAKQALINKGMYDDAYKDIFYFLAGAFTESHAISIIGKIPSCMHINYLLNTEFESTYQNVDKTKFEIFKEFTDIFFSDYNSKYNTCSPYMKYLENDDFYKMKTLYTLYDQYEKFTNDIKPNNNTLCFYLSILRDNYYLLLNKYDGKEHNDELLDKLKMFKELLRTEFTSLRSMLNKSIHKNKSHNKKLKEISEKYLEYMNK
;
A
#
# COMPACT_ATOMS: atom_id res chain seq x y z
N MET A 1 -24.10 30.67 10.65
CA MET A 1 -22.75 30.08 10.82
C MET A 1 -22.70 29.46 12.20
N ASN A 2 -22.63 28.14 12.28
CA ASN A 2 -22.23 27.37 13.46
C ASN A 2 -21.96 25.95 12.95
N MET A 3 -20.69 25.62 12.74
CA MET A 3 -20.28 24.25 12.48
C MET A 3 -20.42 23.44 13.78
N ASN A 4 -20.94 22.23 13.64
CA ASN A 4 -21.24 21.31 14.74
C ASN A 4 -19.95 20.97 15.54
N PRO A 5 -19.94 21.10 16.88
CA PRO A 5 -18.79 20.80 17.73
C PRO A 5 -18.27 19.34 17.63
N PHE A 6 -19.04 18.44 17.02
CA PHE A 6 -18.61 17.06 16.76
C PHE A 6 -17.60 16.88 15.62
N GLN A 7 -17.20 17.95 14.90
CA GLN A 7 -16.22 17.85 13.81
C GLN A 7 -14.77 18.22 14.19
N ILE A 8 -14.50 18.63 15.43
CA ILE A 8 -13.20 19.24 15.78
C ILE A 8 -12.33 18.36 16.71
N ASN A 9 -12.87 17.34 17.38
CA ASN A 9 -12.11 16.55 18.37
C ASN A 9 -11.99 15.04 18.09
N ASP A 10 -12.28 14.59 16.87
CA ASP A 10 -12.11 13.18 16.46
C ASP A 10 -11.29 13.06 15.15
N LEU A 11 -10.21 13.86 15.04
CA LEU A 11 -9.03 13.43 14.28
C LEU A 11 -8.35 12.27 15.04
N LYS A 12 -9.09 11.19 15.26
CA LYS A 12 -8.53 9.89 15.61
C LYS A 12 -7.54 9.57 14.51
N LYS A 13 -6.27 9.53 14.89
CA LYS A 13 -5.12 8.94 14.20
C LYS A 13 -5.62 8.00 13.09
N PHE A 14 -5.70 8.51 11.86
CA PHE A 14 -6.04 7.66 10.72
C PHE A 14 -4.99 6.55 10.68
N ASP A 15 -5.43 5.30 10.47
CA ASP A 15 -4.50 4.19 10.23
C ASP A 15 -3.65 4.55 9.00
N ILE A 16 -2.42 5.03 9.19
CA ILE A 16 -1.44 5.42 8.17
C ILE A 16 -1.03 4.21 7.32
N TYR A 17 -1.08 3.01 7.90
CA TYR A 17 -0.60 1.79 7.28
C TYR A 17 -1.74 0.80 7.03
N HIS A 18 -1.82 0.27 5.81
CA HIS A 18 -2.66 -0.89 5.56
C HIS A 18 -2.08 -2.13 6.23
N ASN A 19 -2.94 -3.04 6.69
CA ASN A 19 -2.51 -4.42 6.93
C ASN A 19 -2.35 -5.17 5.59
N PHE A 20 -1.74 -6.35 5.62
CA PHE A 20 -1.49 -7.17 4.43
C PHE A 20 -2.74 -7.39 3.56
N ASN A 21 -3.86 -7.81 4.17
CA ASN A 21 -5.09 -8.13 3.45
C ASN A 21 -5.68 -6.90 2.75
N CYS A 22 -5.61 -5.73 3.38
CA CYS A 22 -6.04 -4.47 2.78
C CYS A 22 -5.11 -4.07 1.64
N HIS A 23 -3.79 -4.09 1.87
CA HIS A 23 -2.78 -3.76 0.86
C HIS A 23 -2.90 -4.63 -0.40
N SER A 24 -2.94 -5.96 -0.24
CA SER A 24 -3.06 -6.91 -1.37
C SER A 24 -4.34 -6.65 -2.18
N LYS A 25 -5.48 -6.43 -1.51
CA LYS A 25 -6.74 -6.07 -2.18
C LYS A 25 -6.60 -4.76 -2.94
N VAL A 26 -6.19 -3.67 -2.28
CA VAL A 26 -6.13 -2.34 -2.89
C VAL A 26 -5.19 -2.33 -4.09
N LYS A 27 -3.98 -2.88 -3.94
CA LYS A 27 -2.99 -3.01 -5.00
C LYS A 27 -3.56 -3.70 -6.25
N GLY A 28 -4.35 -4.76 -6.06
CA GLY A 28 -4.99 -5.47 -7.17
C GLY A 28 -5.87 -4.58 -8.06
N TYR A 29 -6.61 -3.65 -7.46
CA TYR A 29 -7.47 -2.72 -8.20
C TYR A 29 -6.67 -1.64 -8.94
N PHE A 30 -5.67 -1.05 -8.28
CA PHE A 30 -4.91 0.07 -8.86
C PHE A 30 -3.79 -0.36 -9.81
N SER A 31 -3.54 -1.67 -9.97
CA SER A 31 -2.50 -2.21 -10.85
C SER A 31 -2.70 -1.96 -12.35
N LYS A 32 -3.93 -1.67 -12.79
CA LYS A 32 -4.28 -1.52 -14.22
C LYS A 32 -4.32 -0.09 -14.71
N ASN A 33 -4.48 0.87 -13.79
CA ASN A 33 -4.55 2.31 -14.02
C ASN A 33 -5.31 2.69 -15.32
N ARG A 34 -6.57 2.28 -15.42
CA ARG A 34 -7.39 2.52 -16.61
C ARG A 34 -8.18 3.81 -16.45
N ILE A 35 -8.15 4.65 -17.47
CA ILE A 35 -8.98 5.85 -17.54
C ILE A 35 -10.22 5.57 -18.41
N THR A 36 -11.38 6.05 -17.98
CA THR A 36 -12.62 6.01 -18.76
C THR A 36 -12.70 7.23 -19.68
N GLU A 37 -13.56 7.21 -20.70
CA GLU A 37 -13.77 8.38 -21.58
C GLU A 37 -14.18 9.63 -20.78
N ASP A 38 -15.07 9.48 -19.80
CA ASP A 38 -15.46 10.58 -18.91
C ASP A 38 -14.32 11.01 -17.98
N GLY A 39 -13.44 10.07 -17.60
CA GLY A 39 -12.19 10.33 -16.90
C GLY A 39 -11.23 11.18 -17.73
N GLU A 40 -11.07 10.89 -19.03
CA GLU A 40 -10.24 11.68 -19.95
C GLU A 40 -10.79 13.10 -20.11
N LYS A 41 -12.11 13.26 -20.28
CA LYS A 41 -12.76 14.57 -20.31
C LYS A 41 -12.51 15.36 -19.02
N SER A 42 -12.61 14.69 -17.86
CA SER A 42 -12.37 15.28 -16.54
C SER A 42 -10.89 15.67 -16.35
N LEU A 43 -9.96 14.84 -16.86
CA LEU A 43 -8.52 15.10 -16.86
C LEU A 43 -8.20 16.38 -17.63
N GLU A 44 -8.70 16.52 -18.86
CA GLU A 44 -8.42 17.70 -19.68
C GLU A 44 -8.99 18.99 -19.08
N LYS A 45 -10.20 18.94 -18.52
CA LYS A 45 -10.77 20.07 -17.77
C LYS A 45 -9.92 20.42 -16.54
N ALA A 46 -9.45 19.42 -15.79
CA ALA A 46 -8.63 19.64 -14.62
C ALA A 46 -7.26 20.25 -14.99
N LYS A 47 -6.63 19.78 -16.08
CA LYS A 47 -5.40 20.38 -16.63
C LYS A 47 -5.63 21.84 -17.01
N GLN A 48 -6.69 22.14 -17.77
CA GLN A 48 -6.99 23.51 -18.18
C GLN A 48 -7.23 24.43 -16.97
N ALA A 49 -7.90 23.93 -15.93
CA ALA A 49 -8.11 24.69 -14.70
C ALA A 49 -6.79 24.98 -13.97
N LEU A 50 -5.85 24.01 -13.92
CA LEU A 50 -4.52 24.23 -13.35
C LEU A 50 -3.67 25.21 -14.18
N ILE A 51 -3.77 25.15 -15.52
CA ILE A 51 -3.12 26.11 -16.43
C ILE A 51 -3.59 27.53 -16.12
N ASN A 52 -4.90 27.73 -16.01
CA ASN A 52 -5.49 29.03 -15.70
C ASN A 52 -5.05 29.56 -14.32
N LYS A 53 -4.70 28.66 -13.38
CA LYS A 53 -4.16 28.99 -12.06
C LYS A 53 -2.63 29.18 -12.04
N GLY A 54 -1.94 28.95 -13.16
CA GLY A 54 -0.47 28.97 -13.21
C GLY A 54 0.19 27.84 -12.40
N MET A 55 -0.53 26.74 -12.15
CA MET A 55 -0.07 25.60 -11.34
C MET A 55 0.28 24.37 -12.20
N TYR A 56 -0.13 24.34 -13.46
CA TYR A 56 0.16 23.21 -14.34
C TYR A 56 1.62 23.25 -14.79
N ASP A 57 2.27 22.09 -14.70
CA ASP A 57 3.61 21.84 -15.21
C ASP A 57 3.57 20.57 -16.06
N ASP A 58 3.94 20.69 -17.34
CA ASP A 58 3.92 19.57 -18.29
C ASP A 58 4.92 18.47 -17.92
N ALA A 59 5.93 18.80 -17.11
CA ALA A 59 6.84 17.81 -16.54
C ALA A 59 6.10 16.74 -15.73
N TYR A 60 4.92 17.04 -15.18
CA TYR A 60 4.12 16.11 -14.37
C TYR A 60 2.90 15.51 -15.12
N LYS A 61 2.85 15.59 -16.45
CA LYS A 61 1.71 15.08 -17.24
C LYS A 61 1.37 13.61 -16.97
N ASP A 62 2.38 12.77 -16.78
CA ASP A 62 2.19 11.34 -16.53
C ASP A 62 1.60 11.09 -15.14
N ILE A 63 1.91 11.96 -14.17
CA ILE A 63 1.33 11.93 -12.83
C ILE A 63 -0.15 12.32 -12.86
N PHE A 64 -0.51 13.36 -13.62
CA PHE A 64 -1.93 13.72 -13.78
C PHE A 64 -2.72 12.60 -14.46
N TYR A 65 -2.14 11.94 -15.47
CA TYR A 65 -2.75 10.78 -16.11
C TYR A 65 -2.89 9.60 -15.14
N PHE A 66 -1.85 9.31 -14.35
CA PHE A 66 -1.88 8.29 -13.29
C PHE A 66 -2.99 8.56 -12.28
N LEU A 67 -3.08 9.78 -11.75
CA LEU A 67 -4.11 10.13 -10.77
C LEU A 67 -5.51 10.04 -11.37
N ALA A 68 -5.72 10.49 -12.61
CA ALA A 68 -7.01 10.37 -13.27
C ALA A 68 -7.45 8.92 -13.42
N GLY A 69 -6.57 8.04 -13.91
CA GLY A 69 -6.86 6.61 -14.02
C GLY A 69 -7.18 5.97 -12.66
N ALA A 70 -6.41 6.30 -11.63
CA ALA A 70 -6.69 5.84 -10.26
C ALA A 70 -8.06 6.35 -9.75
N PHE A 71 -8.41 7.62 -9.97
CA PHE A 71 -9.69 8.17 -9.52
C PHE A 71 -10.90 7.66 -10.31
N THR A 72 -10.68 7.16 -11.53
CA THR A 72 -11.74 6.51 -12.31
C THR A 72 -12.04 5.08 -11.89
N GLU A 73 -11.18 4.44 -11.11
CA GLU A 73 -11.43 3.14 -10.44
C GLU A 73 -12.40 3.30 -9.25
N SER A 74 -13.53 3.99 -9.46
CA SER A 74 -14.54 4.28 -8.44
C SER A 74 -15.11 3.02 -7.78
N HIS A 75 -15.07 1.89 -8.49
CA HIS A 75 -15.43 0.59 -7.95
C HIS A 75 -14.49 0.12 -6.82
N ALA A 76 -13.20 0.40 -6.93
CA ALA A 76 -12.22 0.09 -5.87
C ALA A 76 -12.55 0.91 -4.60
N ILE A 77 -12.84 2.19 -4.80
CA ILE A 77 -13.24 3.12 -3.74
C ILE A 77 -14.52 2.66 -3.04
N SER A 78 -15.49 2.12 -3.77
CA SER A 78 -16.76 1.63 -3.19
C SER A 78 -16.63 0.28 -2.48
N ILE A 79 -15.82 -0.65 -2.99
CA ILE A 79 -15.61 -1.98 -2.36
C ILE A 79 -14.72 -1.88 -1.13
N ILE A 80 -13.57 -1.21 -1.27
CA ILE A 80 -12.53 -1.22 -0.24
C ILE A 80 -12.75 -0.08 0.77
N GLY A 81 -13.34 1.02 0.30
CA GLY A 81 -13.55 2.22 1.07
C GLY A 81 -12.65 3.36 0.61
N LYS A 82 -13.14 4.57 0.80
CA LYS A 82 -12.47 5.82 0.41
C LYS A 82 -11.10 5.97 1.04
N ILE A 83 -11.02 5.85 2.36
CA ILE A 83 -9.78 6.07 3.12
C ILE A 83 -8.65 5.15 2.63
N PRO A 84 -8.79 3.81 2.68
CA PRO A 84 -7.71 2.93 2.25
C PRO A 84 -7.34 3.11 0.77
N SER A 85 -8.33 3.40 -0.09
CA SER A 85 -8.06 3.67 -1.50
C SER A 85 -7.22 4.93 -1.71
N CYS A 86 -7.65 6.06 -1.13
CA CYS A 86 -6.94 7.33 -1.27
C CYS A 86 -5.53 7.29 -0.65
N MET A 87 -5.36 6.57 0.46
CA MET A 87 -4.05 6.39 1.08
C MET A 87 -3.10 5.56 0.22
N HIS A 88 -3.62 4.53 -0.45
CA HIS A 88 -2.82 3.77 -1.41
C HIS A 88 -2.44 4.61 -2.63
N ILE A 89 -3.36 5.41 -3.18
CA ILE A 89 -3.06 6.33 -4.27
C ILE A 89 -1.96 7.32 -3.85
N ASN A 90 -2.03 7.84 -2.63
CA ASN A 90 -0.99 8.70 -2.09
C ASN A 90 0.37 8.00 -1.97
N TYR A 91 0.38 6.73 -1.53
CA TYR A 91 1.60 5.91 -1.49
C TYR A 91 2.22 5.73 -2.88
N LEU A 92 1.42 5.38 -3.88
CA LEU A 92 1.88 5.21 -5.26
C LEU A 92 2.45 6.53 -5.81
N LEU A 93 1.76 7.65 -5.56
CA LEU A 93 2.24 8.97 -5.97
C LEU A 93 3.61 9.32 -5.36
N ASN A 94 3.80 9.08 -4.06
CA ASN A 94 5.10 9.33 -3.41
C ASN A 94 6.20 8.38 -3.92
N THR A 95 5.83 7.17 -4.33
CA THR A 95 6.77 6.22 -4.97
C THR A 95 7.28 6.76 -6.30
N GLU A 96 6.40 7.32 -7.13
CA GLU A 96 6.79 7.95 -8.40
C GLU A 96 7.72 9.17 -8.21
N PHE A 97 7.53 9.94 -7.14
CA PHE A 97 8.40 11.08 -6.82
C PHE A 97 9.78 10.66 -6.35
N GLU A 98 9.89 9.57 -5.60
CA GLU A 98 11.19 9.02 -5.20
C GLU A 98 11.94 8.43 -6.41
N SER A 99 11.26 7.70 -7.30
CA SER A 99 11.92 7.01 -8.42
C SER A 99 12.19 7.89 -9.63
N THR A 100 11.26 8.78 -9.98
CA THR A 100 11.20 9.43 -11.30
C THR A 100 11.37 10.94 -11.20
N TYR A 101 10.71 11.59 -10.24
CA TYR A 101 10.65 13.06 -10.13
C TYR A 101 11.43 13.58 -8.92
N GLN A 102 12.76 13.51 -8.99
CA GLN A 102 13.64 14.09 -7.97
C GLN A 102 13.32 15.60 -7.79
N ASN A 103 13.29 16.08 -6.56
CA ASN A 103 12.99 17.48 -6.16
C ASN A 103 11.50 17.91 -6.16
N VAL A 104 10.56 16.97 -5.98
CA VAL A 104 9.21 17.32 -5.51
C VAL A 104 9.24 17.51 -4.00
N ASP A 105 8.88 18.72 -3.55
CA ASP A 105 8.73 19.06 -2.15
C ASP A 105 7.23 19.19 -1.78
N LYS A 106 6.96 19.47 -0.50
CA LYS A 106 5.60 19.67 0.00
C LYS A 106 4.84 20.77 -0.72
N THR A 107 5.51 21.83 -1.19
CA THR A 107 4.87 22.94 -1.90
C THR A 107 4.42 22.50 -3.28
N LYS A 108 5.28 21.81 -4.02
CA LYS A 108 4.93 21.23 -5.33
C LYS A 108 3.84 20.17 -5.20
N PHE A 109 3.80 19.46 -4.08
CA PHE A 109 2.77 18.44 -3.84
C PHE A 109 1.34 19.00 -3.83
N GLU A 110 1.15 20.28 -3.43
CA GLU A 110 -0.17 20.92 -3.43
C GLU A 110 -0.79 21.00 -4.83
N ILE A 111 0.01 20.96 -5.91
CA ILE A 111 -0.50 20.90 -7.29
C ILE A 111 -1.35 19.64 -7.50
N PHE A 112 -0.92 18.50 -6.97
CA PHE A 112 -1.63 17.23 -7.13
C PHE A 112 -2.87 17.14 -6.24
N LYS A 113 -2.85 17.83 -5.09
CA LYS A 113 -4.02 17.96 -4.23
C LYS A 113 -5.09 18.84 -4.88
N GLU A 114 -4.69 19.97 -5.46
CA GLU A 114 -5.57 20.84 -6.22
C GLU A 114 -6.14 20.11 -7.45
N PHE A 115 -5.30 19.39 -8.19
CA PHE A 115 -5.74 18.50 -9.26
C PHE A 115 -6.84 17.54 -8.79
N THR A 116 -6.62 16.88 -7.65
CA THR A 116 -7.57 15.91 -7.08
C THR A 116 -8.92 16.56 -6.82
N ASP A 117 -8.95 17.74 -6.18
CA ASP A 117 -10.21 18.42 -5.90
C ASP A 117 -10.94 18.86 -7.16
N ILE A 118 -10.23 19.37 -8.16
CA ILE A 118 -10.82 19.77 -9.44
C ILE A 118 -11.37 18.54 -10.18
N PHE A 119 -10.57 17.48 -10.30
CA PHE A 119 -10.97 16.25 -11.00
C PHE A 119 -12.24 15.63 -10.39
N PHE A 120 -12.29 15.47 -9.06
CA PHE A 120 -13.48 14.92 -8.39
C PHE A 120 -14.70 15.83 -8.48
N SER A 121 -14.51 17.15 -8.57
CA SER A 121 -15.63 18.08 -8.74
C SER A 121 -16.37 17.90 -10.07
N ASP A 122 -15.66 17.50 -11.13
CA ASP A 122 -16.24 17.19 -12.44
C ASP A 122 -16.73 15.73 -12.51
N TYR A 123 -15.93 14.77 -12.04
CA TYR A 123 -16.17 13.34 -12.29
C TYR A 123 -17.15 12.65 -11.34
N ASN A 124 -17.12 12.93 -10.03
CA ASN A 124 -17.79 12.07 -9.02
C ASN A 124 -18.40 12.80 -7.82
N SER A 125 -18.61 14.12 -7.93
CA SER A 125 -19.02 15.06 -6.88
C SER A 125 -17.99 15.31 -5.77
N LYS A 126 -17.94 16.56 -5.29
CA LYS A 126 -16.91 17.11 -4.37
C LYS A 126 -16.79 16.38 -3.02
N TYR A 127 -17.80 15.63 -2.58
CA TYR A 127 -17.81 14.96 -1.27
C TYR A 127 -16.92 13.70 -1.21
N ASN A 128 -16.48 13.19 -2.37
CA ASN A 128 -15.67 11.97 -2.47
C ASN A 128 -14.20 12.19 -2.81
N THR A 129 -13.69 13.43 -2.69
CA THR A 129 -12.28 13.74 -2.98
C THR A 129 -11.28 13.00 -2.09
N CYS A 130 -10.17 12.57 -2.70
CA CYS A 130 -8.99 12.04 -1.99
C CYS A 130 -8.08 13.12 -1.42
N SER A 131 -8.29 14.40 -1.72
CA SER A 131 -7.46 15.55 -1.32
C SER A 131 -7.02 15.56 0.16
N PRO A 132 -7.86 15.22 1.15
CA PRO A 132 -7.44 15.14 2.56
C PRO A 132 -6.34 14.10 2.87
N TYR A 133 -6.20 13.09 2.01
CA TYR A 133 -5.24 12.00 2.13
C TYR A 133 -4.03 12.15 1.18
N MET A 134 -4.08 13.11 0.25
CA MET A 134 -2.97 13.43 -0.65
C MET A 134 -1.96 14.30 0.10
N LYS A 135 -0.85 13.69 0.53
CA LYS A 135 0.21 14.34 1.30
C LYS A 135 1.58 13.86 0.83
N TYR A 136 2.50 14.82 0.72
CA TYR A 136 3.92 14.52 0.63
C TYR A 136 4.34 13.77 1.89
N LEU A 137 4.90 12.58 1.71
CA LEU A 137 5.41 11.75 2.80
C LEU A 137 6.88 12.09 3.00
N GLU A 138 7.21 12.59 4.19
CA GLU A 138 8.62 12.82 4.55
C GLU A 138 9.40 11.50 4.51
N ASN A 139 10.72 11.60 4.30
CA ASN A 139 11.58 10.44 4.03
C ASN A 139 11.39 9.28 5.01
N ASP A 140 11.24 9.54 6.31
CA ASP A 140 11.07 8.49 7.32
C ASP A 140 9.70 7.80 7.24
N ASP A 141 8.61 8.57 7.05
CA ASP A 141 7.25 8.02 6.95
C ASP A 141 7.06 7.25 5.65
N PHE A 142 7.60 7.78 4.55
CA PHE A 142 7.60 7.07 3.27
C PHE A 142 8.42 5.79 3.36
N TYR A 143 9.60 5.83 3.99
CA TYR A 143 10.46 4.65 4.18
C TYR A 143 9.76 3.54 4.97
N LYS A 144 9.06 3.88 6.07
CA LYS A 144 8.26 2.91 6.84
C LYS A 144 7.23 2.22 5.96
N MET A 145 6.45 3.01 5.22
CA MET A 145 5.36 2.52 4.38
C MET A 145 5.87 1.65 3.23
N LYS A 146 6.88 2.13 2.51
CA LYS A 146 7.53 1.40 1.41
C LYS A 146 8.11 0.08 1.88
N THR A 147 8.79 0.06 3.02
CA THR A 147 9.38 -1.19 3.56
C THR A 147 8.28 -2.17 3.99
N LEU A 148 7.21 -1.69 4.63
CA LEU A 148 6.08 -2.53 5.04
C LEU A 148 5.36 -3.14 3.83
N TYR A 149 5.08 -2.34 2.80
CA TYR A 149 4.40 -2.84 1.60
C TYR A 149 5.30 -3.71 0.73
N THR A 150 6.62 -3.46 0.73
CA THR A 150 7.60 -4.39 0.14
C THR A 150 7.56 -5.74 0.85
N LEU A 151 7.52 -5.76 2.18
CA LEU A 151 7.38 -7.00 2.96
C LEU A 151 6.13 -7.79 2.56
N TYR A 152 5.00 -7.10 2.39
CA TYR A 152 3.74 -7.69 1.96
C TYR A 152 3.78 -8.24 0.53
N ASP A 153 4.35 -7.49 -0.41
CA ASP A 153 4.46 -7.91 -1.80
C ASP A 153 5.36 -9.16 -1.97
N GLN A 154 6.40 -9.27 -1.16
CA GLN A 154 7.28 -10.45 -1.15
C GLN A 154 6.56 -11.68 -0.59
N TYR A 155 5.71 -11.48 0.41
CA TYR A 155 4.88 -12.57 0.95
C TYR A 155 3.82 -13.03 -0.05
N GLU A 156 3.16 -12.10 -0.76
CA GLU A 156 2.20 -12.43 -1.81
C GLU A 156 2.84 -13.24 -2.95
N LYS A 157 4.08 -12.91 -3.36
CA LYS A 157 4.86 -13.71 -4.31
C LYS A 157 5.13 -15.11 -3.79
N PHE A 158 5.53 -15.22 -2.52
CA PHE A 158 5.73 -16.50 -1.85
C PHE A 158 4.47 -17.38 -1.86
N THR A 159 3.29 -16.82 -1.62
CA THR A 159 2.03 -17.59 -1.61
C THR A 159 1.52 -17.97 -3.00
N ASN A 160 1.84 -17.18 -4.03
CA ASN A 160 1.35 -17.38 -5.39
C ASN A 160 2.25 -18.30 -6.24
N ASP A 161 3.52 -18.48 -5.88
CA ASP A 161 4.42 -19.39 -6.59
C ASP A 161 3.99 -20.85 -6.33
N ILE A 162 3.43 -21.50 -7.36
CA ILE A 162 2.74 -22.80 -7.27
C ILE A 162 3.69 -23.97 -6.92
N LYS A 163 5.02 -23.81 -7.09
CA LYS A 163 6.05 -24.82 -6.76
C LYS A 163 7.42 -24.16 -6.51
N PRO A 164 7.64 -23.47 -5.39
CA PRO A 164 8.94 -22.89 -5.11
C PRO A 164 9.93 -24.04 -4.91
N ASN A 165 11.02 -24.05 -5.66
CA ASN A 165 12.15 -24.91 -5.32
C ASN A 165 12.76 -24.41 -3.99
N ASN A 166 13.54 -25.26 -3.31
CA ASN A 166 14.04 -24.95 -1.97
C ASN A 166 14.86 -23.64 -1.89
N ASN A 167 15.59 -23.30 -2.96
CA ASN A 167 16.43 -22.10 -2.98
C ASN A 167 15.57 -20.84 -3.07
N THR A 168 14.54 -20.86 -3.92
CA THR A 168 13.53 -19.80 -4.03
C THR A 168 12.81 -19.59 -2.69
N LEU A 169 12.47 -20.68 -2.00
CA LEU A 169 11.80 -20.61 -0.70
C LEU A 169 12.69 -19.98 0.39
N CYS A 170 13.93 -20.44 0.54
CA CYS A 170 14.86 -19.85 1.50
C CYS A 170 15.13 -18.36 1.20
N PHE A 171 15.23 -18.00 -0.08
CA PHE A 171 15.41 -16.62 -0.51
C PHE A 171 14.25 -15.72 -0.07
N TYR A 172 13.00 -16.08 -0.39
CA TYR A 172 11.85 -15.28 0.05
C TYR A 172 11.75 -15.20 1.57
N LEU A 173 11.99 -16.30 2.29
CA LEU A 173 11.99 -16.28 3.75
C LEU A 173 13.08 -15.36 4.34
N SER A 174 14.27 -15.33 3.74
CA SER A 174 15.31 -14.38 4.15
C SER A 174 14.89 -12.94 3.91
N ILE A 175 14.23 -12.63 2.78
CA ILE A 175 13.73 -11.28 2.49
C ILE A 175 12.62 -10.88 3.46
N LEU A 176 11.68 -11.78 3.75
CA LEU A 176 10.61 -11.51 4.72
C LEU A 176 11.18 -11.21 6.10
N ARG A 177 12.13 -12.03 6.52
CA ARG A 177 12.85 -11.85 7.78
C ARG A 177 13.56 -10.50 7.83
N ASP A 178 14.38 -10.21 6.84
CA ASP A 178 15.27 -9.06 6.87
C ASP A 178 14.47 -7.76 6.88
N ASN A 179 13.39 -7.65 6.08
CA ASN A 179 12.50 -6.49 6.10
C ASN A 179 11.71 -6.35 7.41
N TYR A 180 11.23 -7.46 7.98
CA TYR A 180 10.53 -7.43 9.28
C TYR A 180 11.45 -6.90 10.40
N TYR A 181 12.68 -7.43 10.48
CA TYR A 181 13.64 -7.01 11.51
C TYR A 181 14.21 -5.62 11.26
N LEU A 182 14.34 -5.21 10.00
CA LEU A 182 14.73 -3.84 9.66
C LEU A 182 13.74 -2.83 10.24
N LEU A 183 12.43 -3.09 10.09
CA LEU A 183 11.41 -2.22 10.67
C LEU A 183 11.38 -2.32 12.21
N LEU A 184 11.42 -3.53 12.75
CA LEU A 184 11.39 -3.73 14.20
C LEU A 184 12.59 -3.07 14.89
N ASN A 185 13.81 -3.37 14.46
CA ASN A 185 15.04 -2.82 15.06
C ASN A 185 15.10 -1.28 14.92
N LYS A 186 14.55 -0.73 13.84
CA LYS A 186 14.59 0.72 13.61
C LYS A 186 13.51 1.47 14.40
N TYR A 187 12.35 0.87 14.68
CA TYR A 187 11.18 1.61 15.19
C TYR A 187 10.57 1.06 16.48
N ASP A 188 10.95 -0.13 16.95
CA ASP A 188 10.47 -0.65 18.24
C ASP A 188 10.94 0.22 19.40
N GLY A 189 10.05 0.45 20.37
CA GLY A 189 10.27 1.34 21.51
C GLY A 189 10.41 2.83 21.17
N LYS A 190 10.23 3.25 19.91
CA LYS A 190 10.25 4.67 19.50
C LYS A 190 8.86 5.27 19.46
N GLU A 191 8.75 6.52 19.92
CA GLU A 191 7.50 7.28 19.93
C GLU A 191 6.83 7.33 18.55
N HIS A 192 5.50 7.33 18.56
CA HIS A 192 4.64 7.47 17.38
C HIS A 192 4.71 6.31 16.35
N ASN A 193 5.28 5.15 16.68
CA ASN A 193 5.36 3.99 15.77
C ASN A 193 4.38 2.85 16.10
N ASP A 194 3.52 3.01 17.11
CA ASP A 194 2.61 1.93 17.58
C ASP A 194 1.80 1.30 16.44
N GLU A 195 1.33 2.12 15.49
CA GLU A 195 0.48 1.65 14.40
C GLU A 195 1.26 0.77 13.41
N LEU A 196 2.48 1.16 13.04
CA LEU A 196 3.39 0.35 12.23
C LEU A 196 3.68 -0.97 12.94
N LEU A 197 3.98 -0.91 14.24
CA LEU A 197 4.27 -2.09 15.05
C LEU A 197 3.05 -3.01 15.16
N ASP A 198 1.84 -2.47 15.25
CA ASP A 198 0.62 -3.26 15.24
C ASP A 198 0.38 -3.93 13.89
N LYS A 199 0.62 -3.24 12.76
CA LYS A 199 0.56 -3.88 11.43
C LYS A 199 1.62 -4.98 11.28
N LEU A 200 2.81 -4.81 11.86
CA LEU A 200 3.85 -5.84 11.91
C LEU A 200 3.45 -7.04 12.78
N LYS A 201 2.84 -6.81 13.95
CA LYS A 201 2.29 -7.89 14.80
C LYS A 201 1.21 -8.67 14.07
N MET A 202 0.26 -7.99 13.43
CA MET A 202 -0.78 -8.64 12.62
C MET A 202 -0.18 -9.50 11.50
N PHE A 203 0.86 -8.99 10.84
CA PHE A 203 1.57 -9.73 9.80
C PHE A 203 2.33 -10.94 10.35
N LYS A 204 2.96 -10.82 11.53
CA LYS A 204 3.60 -11.95 12.24
C LYS A 204 2.60 -13.07 12.54
N GLU A 205 1.39 -12.73 13.01
CA GLU A 205 0.35 -13.71 13.30
C GLU A 205 -0.22 -14.36 12.03
N LEU A 206 -0.34 -13.60 10.93
CA LEU A 206 -0.69 -14.15 9.61
C LEU A 206 0.31 -15.22 9.19
N LEU A 207 1.61 -14.89 9.22
CA LEU A 207 2.69 -15.81 8.87
C LEU A 207 2.66 -17.07 9.76
N ARG A 208 2.51 -16.89 11.08
CA ARG A 208 2.42 -18.01 12.03
C ARG A 208 1.29 -18.97 11.66
N THR A 209 0.12 -18.44 11.34
CA THR A 209 -1.07 -19.22 10.97
C THR A 209 -0.82 -20.01 9.69
N GLU A 210 -0.26 -19.36 8.67
CA GLU A 210 0.02 -19.94 7.36
C GLU A 210 1.05 -21.07 7.43
N PHE A 211 2.17 -20.85 8.12
CA PHE A 211 3.17 -21.90 8.29
C PHE A 211 2.69 -23.06 9.17
N THR A 212 1.81 -22.79 10.15
CA THR A 212 1.17 -23.85 10.95
C THR A 212 0.23 -24.70 10.09
N SER A 213 -0.58 -24.06 9.23
CA SER A 213 -1.46 -24.74 8.27
C SER A 213 -0.65 -25.59 7.29
N LEU A 214 0.39 -25.02 6.69
CA LEU A 214 1.30 -25.73 5.79
C LEU A 214 1.91 -26.96 6.46
N ARG A 215 2.43 -26.82 7.69
CA ARG A 215 2.97 -27.95 8.47
C ARG A 215 1.93 -29.04 8.70
N SER A 216 0.70 -28.69 9.04
CA SER A 216 -0.41 -29.63 9.24
C SER A 216 -0.76 -30.39 7.95
N MET A 217 -0.87 -29.67 6.82
CA MET A 217 -1.13 -30.28 5.51
C MET A 217 -0.02 -31.24 5.08
N LEU A 218 1.24 -30.87 5.29
CA LEU A 218 2.41 -31.69 4.96
C LEU A 218 2.47 -32.96 5.82
N ASN A 219 2.09 -32.88 7.10
CA ASN A 219 2.01 -34.04 7.98
C ASN A 219 0.96 -35.06 7.52
N LYS A 220 -0.17 -34.60 6.95
CA LYS A 220 -1.24 -35.47 6.44
C LYS A 220 -0.93 -36.10 5.08
N SER A 221 -0.05 -35.50 4.28
CA SER A 221 0.22 -35.87 2.88
C SER A 221 1.49 -36.73 2.67
N ILE A 222 2.08 -37.25 3.76
CA ILE A 222 3.32 -38.07 3.75
C ILE A 222 3.22 -39.32 2.84
N HIS A 223 2.02 -39.75 2.46
CA HIS A 223 1.83 -40.95 1.62
C HIS A 223 1.99 -40.77 0.10
N LYS A 224 2.09 -39.54 -0.46
CA LYS A 224 2.12 -39.34 -1.94
C LYS A 224 3.39 -38.71 -2.54
N ASN A 225 4.26 -38.04 -1.75
CA ASN A 225 5.50 -37.45 -2.29
C ASN A 225 6.55 -37.18 -1.19
N LYS A 226 7.39 -38.17 -0.88
CA LYS A 226 8.16 -38.24 0.39
C LYS A 226 9.31 -37.24 0.52
N SER A 227 9.97 -36.85 -0.58
CA SER A 227 11.19 -36.01 -0.54
C SER A 227 10.89 -34.50 -0.47
N HIS A 228 9.96 -34.01 -1.29
CA HIS A 228 9.57 -32.59 -1.29
C HIS A 228 8.82 -32.19 -0.01
N ASN A 229 7.88 -33.03 0.47
CA ASN A 229 7.09 -32.72 1.65
C ASN A 229 7.91 -32.71 2.95
N LYS A 230 8.95 -33.56 3.04
CA LYS A 230 9.86 -33.57 4.19
C LYS A 230 10.60 -32.24 4.34
N LYS A 231 11.06 -31.67 3.22
CA LYS A 231 11.87 -30.44 3.24
C LYS A 231 11.04 -29.18 3.48
N LEU A 232 9.83 -29.08 2.92
CA LEU A 232 8.90 -28.01 3.24
C LEU A 232 8.51 -28.00 4.73
N LYS A 233 8.42 -29.18 5.36
CA LYS A 233 8.18 -29.32 6.79
C LYS A 233 9.35 -28.82 7.64
N GLU A 234 10.58 -29.18 7.28
CA GLU A 234 11.78 -28.67 7.97
C GLU A 234 11.87 -27.13 7.89
N ILE A 235 11.47 -26.55 6.75
CA ILE A 235 11.46 -25.10 6.56
C ILE A 235 10.36 -24.44 7.41
N SER A 236 9.13 -24.99 7.42
CA SER A 236 8.06 -24.43 8.26
C SER A 236 8.37 -24.54 9.75
N GLU A 237 9.04 -25.62 10.18
CA GLU A 237 9.49 -25.79 11.56
C GLU A 237 10.55 -24.77 11.97
N LYS A 238 11.58 -24.57 11.14
CA LYS A 238 12.60 -23.53 11.39
C LYS A 238 11.99 -22.14 11.44
N TYR A 239 11.02 -21.84 10.57
CA TYR A 239 10.36 -20.55 10.57
C TYR A 239 9.49 -20.35 11.81
N LEU A 240 8.73 -21.37 12.23
CA LEU A 240 7.93 -21.28 13.46
C LEU A 240 8.82 -21.16 14.71
N GLU A 241 9.94 -21.87 14.79
CA GLU A 241 10.90 -21.70 15.89
C GLU A 241 11.45 -20.27 15.92
N TYR A 242 11.75 -19.73 14.74
CA TYR A 242 12.22 -18.35 14.57
C TYR A 242 11.20 -17.31 15.05
N MET A 243 9.92 -17.44 14.66
CA MET A 243 8.88 -16.48 15.03
C MET A 243 8.50 -16.50 16.52
N ASN A 244 8.89 -17.55 17.26
CA ASN A 244 8.63 -17.71 18.69
C ASN A 244 9.76 -17.19 19.59
N LYS A 245 10.92 -16.81 19.02
CA LYS A 245 11.98 -16.07 19.71
C LYS A 245 11.69 -14.57 19.65
#